data_AF-A0A9P6QWQ4-F1
#
_entry.id   AF-A0A9P6QWQ4-F1
#
_cell.length_a   1.000
_cell.length_b   1.000
_cell.length_c   1.000
_cell.angle_alpha   90.00
_cell.angle_beta   90.00
_cell.angle_gamma   90.00
#
_symmetry.space_group_name_H-M   'P 1'
#
loop_
_entity.id
_entity.type
_entity.pdbx_description
1 polymer ?
#
loop_
_entity_poly.entity_id
_entity_poly.type
_entity_poly.pdbx_seq_one_letter_code
_entity_poly.pdbx_strand_id
1 'polypeptide(L)'
;MVYTKVIVFVAIGAALSTVAAAPVVHVGENGSSLLNQDVCTSPDCAATAAQIVKDMNANADPCEDFSEFSCGGFYQNTVLSETIPSTEHLSDLVPKNLAIVRELADPSFGKAPQAAPGDTAGQSNLKKLHDMYASCMDVTTIQRVGRQPLVNQLQTVLSLLPESATVDKTGLSKVMAGLTKLQILPFYTIIPGPNVYDPNLNILTGVLGGLSLPATAYNQSLPDLADLESKIALQFQTFLAAEDVYAHRTTPITVADVDQEWLDAAKDVVAFETLLADATIKNPGQSKGPKGFVYNPHSFGELSAMTPSIDWSTLLSELIPAEVEYTRPINLQASAFLPALETVLQSTTTKTLRNYFAWRIIDSQSKILETPYNLASETTERWKTCSQNVAAQLPDITGHYFVERVLPESSQTVFRSMIKNVISAY
;
A
#
# COMPACT_ATOMS: atom_id res chain seq x y z
N MET A 1 44.80 19.69 -17.96
CA MET A 1 43.48 19.61 -18.65
C MET A 1 43.55 19.09 -20.10
N VAL A 2 44.70 18.59 -20.59
CA VAL A 2 44.82 17.96 -21.93
C VAL A 2 45.11 16.45 -21.85
N TYR A 3 45.69 15.95 -20.75
CA TYR A 3 46.06 14.52 -20.61
C TYR A 3 44.89 13.57 -20.27
N THR A 4 43.90 14.01 -19.50
CA THR A 4 42.77 13.15 -19.09
C THR A 4 41.74 12.92 -20.20
N LYS A 5 41.70 13.79 -21.22
CA LYS A 5 40.80 13.64 -22.38
C LYS A 5 41.34 12.65 -23.42
N VAL A 6 42.65 12.37 -23.45
CA VAL A 6 43.26 11.45 -24.42
C VAL A 6 43.04 9.98 -24.02
N ILE A 7 42.98 9.67 -22.73
CA ILE A 7 42.78 8.30 -22.25
C ILE A 7 41.35 7.80 -22.50
N VAL A 8 40.35 8.69 -22.42
CA VAL A 8 38.94 8.35 -22.72
C VAL A 8 38.72 8.10 -24.23
N PHE A 9 39.42 8.83 -25.10
CA PHE A 9 39.32 8.61 -26.55
C PHE A 9 40.05 7.34 -27.03
N VAL A 10 41.15 6.94 -26.38
CA VAL A 10 41.84 5.68 -26.71
C VAL A 10 41.07 4.45 -26.21
N ALA A 11 40.37 4.52 -25.08
CA ALA A 11 39.54 3.42 -24.58
C ALA A 11 38.28 3.18 -25.44
N ILE A 12 37.67 4.25 -25.98
CA ILE A 12 36.55 4.14 -26.94
C ILE A 12 37.06 3.62 -28.29
N GLY A 13 38.26 4.02 -28.73
CA GLY A 13 38.89 3.52 -29.96
C GLY A 13 39.30 2.04 -29.91
N ALA A 14 39.71 1.52 -28.74
CA ALA A 14 40.07 0.12 -28.55
C ALA A 14 38.83 -0.80 -28.38
N ALA A 15 37.74 -0.29 -27.80
CA ALA A 15 36.46 -1.01 -27.76
C ALA A 15 35.80 -1.12 -29.15
N LEU A 16 36.05 -0.17 -30.05
CA LEU A 16 35.57 -0.20 -31.44
C LEU A 16 36.42 -1.08 -32.38
N SER A 17 37.59 -1.58 -31.95
CA SER A 17 38.48 -2.40 -32.79
C SER A 17 38.55 -3.88 -32.37
N THR A 18 37.79 -4.29 -31.36
CA THR A 18 37.60 -5.71 -30.98
C THR A 18 36.17 -6.21 -31.08
N VAL A 19 35.23 -5.39 -31.56
CA VAL A 19 34.11 -5.92 -32.32
C VAL A 19 34.67 -6.25 -33.69
N ALA A 20 35.32 -7.41 -33.80
CA ALA A 20 35.41 -8.07 -35.09
C ALA A 20 34.01 -8.01 -35.67
N ALA A 21 33.87 -7.37 -36.82
CA ALA A 21 32.63 -7.37 -37.57
C ALA A 21 32.19 -8.84 -37.66
N ALA A 22 31.27 -9.24 -36.77
CA ALA A 22 30.38 -10.33 -37.05
C ALA A 22 29.86 -9.98 -38.44
N PRO A 23 29.99 -10.89 -39.43
CA PRO A 23 29.63 -10.58 -40.79
C PRO A 23 28.27 -9.91 -40.72
N VAL A 24 28.20 -8.66 -41.19
CA VAL A 24 26.91 -8.05 -41.51
C VAL A 24 26.33 -9.04 -42.49
N VAL A 25 25.39 -9.86 -42.01
CA VAL A 25 24.61 -10.71 -42.86
C VAL A 25 23.82 -9.70 -43.68
N HIS A 26 24.35 -9.36 -44.85
CA HIS A 26 23.53 -8.92 -45.94
C HIS A 26 22.47 -10.00 -46.06
N VAL A 27 21.27 -9.70 -45.55
CA VAL A 27 20.07 -10.39 -45.97
C VAL A 27 20.02 -10.10 -47.45
N GLY A 28 20.57 -11.04 -48.24
CA GLY A 28 20.46 -10.99 -49.68
C GLY A 28 18.99 -10.89 -50.04
N GLU A 29 18.71 -10.46 -51.27
CA GLU A 29 17.36 -10.34 -51.83
C GLU A 29 16.55 -11.66 -51.82
N ASN A 30 17.07 -12.74 -51.24
CA ASN A 30 16.34 -13.90 -50.78
C ASN A 30 16.20 -13.82 -49.25
N GLY A 31 15.00 -13.49 -48.80
CA GLY A 31 14.66 -13.20 -47.40
C GLY A 31 15.22 -14.20 -46.38
N SER A 32 15.43 -13.68 -45.16
CA SER A 32 15.91 -14.43 -43.99
C SER A 32 15.38 -15.86 -43.95
N SER A 33 16.26 -16.83 -43.70
CA SER A 33 15.88 -18.22 -43.44
C SER A 33 15.02 -18.42 -42.18
N LEU A 34 14.72 -17.35 -41.43
CA LEU A 34 13.59 -17.29 -40.49
C LEU A 34 12.22 -17.46 -41.18
N LEU A 35 12.15 -17.25 -42.50
CA LEU A 35 10.94 -17.44 -43.31
C LEU A 35 10.71 -18.90 -43.74
N ASN A 36 11.57 -19.83 -43.31
CA ASN A 36 11.42 -21.25 -43.59
C ASN A 36 11.47 -22.05 -42.29
N GLN A 37 10.32 -22.12 -41.60
CA GLN A 37 9.78 -23.33 -40.96
C GLN A 37 8.44 -23.03 -40.27
N ASP A 38 7.39 -23.70 -40.74
CA ASP A 38 6.02 -23.82 -40.21
C ASP A 38 5.48 -22.61 -39.43
N VAL A 39 4.70 -21.76 -40.11
CA VAL A 39 3.86 -20.75 -39.45
C VAL A 39 3.01 -21.47 -38.41
N CYS A 40 3.17 -21.10 -37.13
CA CYS A 40 2.39 -21.69 -36.06
C CYS A 40 0.92 -21.29 -36.25
N THR A 41 0.08 -22.24 -36.66
CA THR A 41 -1.37 -22.04 -36.83
C THR A 41 -2.18 -22.54 -35.65
N SER A 42 -1.54 -22.80 -34.50
CA SER A 42 -2.30 -23.15 -33.30
C SER A 42 -3.20 -21.98 -32.90
N PRO A 43 -4.34 -22.24 -32.24
CA PRO A 43 -5.22 -21.19 -31.76
C PRO A 43 -4.49 -20.16 -30.88
N ASP A 44 -3.56 -20.62 -30.03
CA ASP A 44 -2.78 -19.75 -29.15
C ASP A 44 -1.85 -18.82 -29.94
N CYS A 45 -1.11 -19.36 -30.93
CA CYS A 45 -0.26 -18.55 -31.79
C CYS A 45 -1.05 -17.51 -32.58
N ALA A 46 -2.21 -17.90 -33.12
CA ALA A 46 -3.08 -16.98 -33.86
C ALA A 46 -3.62 -15.86 -32.95
N ALA A 47 -4.10 -16.19 -31.75
CA ALA A 47 -4.60 -15.22 -30.79
C ALA A 47 -3.50 -14.27 -30.30
N THR A 48 -2.31 -14.78 -29.97
CA THR A 48 -1.17 -13.97 -29.55
C THR A 48 -0.70 -13.05 -30.67
N ALA A 49 -0.54 -13.56 -31.90
CA ALA A 49 -0.14 -12.74 -33.04
C ALA A 49 -1.17 -11.63 -33.34
N ALA A 50 -2.47 -11.95 -33.27
CA ALA A 50 -3.53 -10.97 -33.45
C ALA A 50 -3.47 -9.84 -32.41
N GLN A 51 -3.19 -10.19 -31.14
CA GLN A 51 -3.03 -9.19 -30.08
C GLN A 51 -1.82 -8.29 -30.32
N ILE A 52 -0.66 -8.87 -30.66
CA ILE A 52 0.56 -8.10 -30.99
C ILE A 52 0.29 -7.12 -32.14
N VAL A 53 -0.34 -7.59 -33.23
CA VAL A 53 -0.65 -6.73 -34.38
C VAL A 53 -1.65 -5.62 -34.02
N LYS A 54 -2.61 -5.90 -33.14
CA LYS A 54 -3.57 -4.90 -32.67
C LYS A 54 -2.92 -3.77 -31.87
N ASP A 55 -1.94 -4.10 -31.03
CA ASP A 55 -1.29 -3.14 -30.15
C ASP A 55 -0.18 -2.34 -30.84
N MET A 56 0.37 -2.88 -31.94
CA MET A 56 1.46 -2.30 -32.72
C MET A 56 0.98 -1.19 -33.67
N ASN A 57 1.76 -0.11 -33.79
CA ASN A 57 1.66 0.86 -34.88
C ASN A 57 2.76 0.61 -35.92
N ALA A 58 2.44 -0.17 -36.95
CA ALA A 58 3.39 -0.56 -38.00
C ALA A 58 3.94 0.60 -38.85
N ASN A 59 3.38 1.81 -38.73
CA ASN A 59 3.85 2.99 -39.48
C ASN A 59 4.95 3.77 -38.76
N ALA A 60 5.17 3.52 -37.46
CA ALA A 60 6.25 4.13 -36.72
C ALA A 60 7.59 3.41 -37.01
N ASP A 61 8.69 4.16 -37.05
CA ASP A 61 10.01 3.56 -37.23
C ASP A 61 10.50 2.96 -35.88
N PRO A 62 10.67 1.63 -35.78
CA PRO A 62 11.14 1.00 -34.56
C PRO A 62 12.56 1.43 -34.13
N CYS A 63 13.36 1.98 -35.04
CA CYS A 63 14.70 2.48 -34.73
C CYS A 63 14.68 3.88 -34.09
N GLU A 64 13.60 4.63 -34.30
CA GLU A 64 13.43 6.00 -33.78
C GLU A 64 12.56 6.01 -32.50
N ASP A 65 11.42 5.31 -32.52
CA ASP A 65 10.54 5.17 -31.36
C ASP A 65 9.93 3.76 -31.29
N PHE A 66 10.64 2.87 -30.60
CA PHE A 66 10.19 1.49 -30.42
C PHE A 66 8.92 1.39 -29.55
N SER A 67 8.65 2.36 -28.67
CA SER A 67 7.44 2.38 -27.85
C SER A 67 6.22 2.68 -28.71
N GLU A 68 6.29 3.70 -29.57
CA GLU A 68 5.21 3.99 -30.51
C GLU A 68 5.03 2.85 -31.52
N PHE A 69 6.12 2.27 -32.05
CA PHE A 69 6.01 1.10 -32.92
C PHE A 69 5.30 -0.06 -32.23
N SER A 70 5.73 -0.46 -31.03
CA SER A 70 5.21 -1.66 -30.37
C SER A 70 3.86 -1.48 -29.67
N CYS A 71 3.54 -0.28 -29.18
CA CYS A 71 2.37 0.00 -28.34
C CYS A 71 1.45 1.10 -28.88
N GLY A 72 1.78 1.76 -30.00
CA GLY A 72 1.01 2.91 -30.51
C GLY A 72 -0.44 2.57 -30.83
N GLY A 73 -0.72 1.35 -31.29
CA GLY A 73 -2.08 0.84 -31.46
C GLY A 73 -2.81 0.68 -30.12
N PHE A 74 -2.13 0.22 -29.08
CA PHE A 74 -2.70 0.16 -27.72
C PHE A 74 -3.04 1.56 -27.20
N TYR A 75 -2.14 2.54 -27.36
CA TYR A 75 -2.37 3.92 -26.91
C TYR A 75 -3.60 4.56 -27.58
N GLN A 76 -3.79 4.31 -28.87
CA GLN A 76 -4.93 4.85 -29.63
C GLN A 76 -6.26 4.19 -29.26
N ASN A 77 -6.24 2.90 -28.94
CA ASN A 77 -7.46 2.11 -28.71
C ASN A 77 -7.87 2.07 -27.23
N THR A 78 -7.04 2.57 -26.32
CA THR A 78 -7.30 2.53 -24.88
C THR A 78 -7.90 3.84 -24.41
N VAL A 79 -9.10 3.75 -23.81
CA VAL A 79 -9.78 4.91 -23.22
C VAL A 79 -9.68 4.81 -21.70
N LEU A 80 -9.05 5.81 -21.09
CA LEU A 80 -9.04 5.98 -19.64
C LEU A 80 -10.38 6.56 -19.19
N SER A 81 -10.95 6.03 -18.10
CA SER A 81 -12.07 6.68 -17.41
C SER A 81 -11.54 7.76 -16.47
N GLU A 82 -12.41 8.67 -16.04
CA GLU A 82 -12.06 9.69 -15.01
C GLU A 82 -11.56 9.07 -13.70
N THR A 83 -11.89 7.81 -13.45
CA THR A 83 -11.53 7.05 -12.25
C THR A 83 -10.27 6.20 -12.38
N ILE A 84 -9.73 6.02 -13.60
CA ILE A 84 -8.55 5.18 -13.85
C ILE A 84 -7.47 6.06 -14.48
N PRO A 85 -6.56 6.63 -13.68
CA PRO A 85 -5.59 7.62 -14.16
C PRO A 85 -4.49 7.01 -15.04
N SER A 86 -4.31 5.69 -15.00
CA SER A 86 -3.39 4.94 -15.84
C SER A 86 -3.86 3.51 -16.02
N THR A 87 -3.46 2.89 -17.14
CA THR A 87 -3.70 1.46 -17.39
C THR A 87 -2.56 0.85 -18.19
N GLU A 88 -2.45 -0.47 -18.11
CA GLU A 88 -1.46 -1.30 -18.79
C GLU A 88 -2.09 -2.66 -19.09
N HIS A 89 -1.47 -3.50 -19.92
CA HIS A 89 -2.03 -4.83 -20.25
C HIS A 89 -2.26 -5.71 -19.02
N LEU A 90 -1.45 -5.55 -17.96
CA LEU A 90 -1.63 -6.33 -16.73
C LEU A 90 -2.86 -5.89 -15.93
N SER A 91 -3.37 -4.68 -16.13
CA SER A 91 -4.61 -4.20 -15.49
C SER A 91 -5.80 -5.10 -15.79
N ASP A 92 -5.84 -5.71 -16.98
CA ASP A 92 -6.91 -6.65 -17.38
C ASP A 92 -6.93 -7.94 -16.54
N LEU A 93 -5.82 -8.27 -15.87
CA LEU A 93 -5.74 -9.46 -15.01
C LEU A 93 -6.42 -9.23 -13.67
N VAL A 94 -6.43 -8.01 -13.15
CA VAL A 94 -7.04 -7.69 -11.84
C VAL A 94 -8.51 -8.12 -11.77
N PRO A 95 -9.42 -7.68 -12.67
CA PRO A 95 -10.82 -8.08 -12.59
C PRO A 95 -11.03 -9.58 -12.84
N LYS A 96 -10.20 -10.22 -13.68
CA LYS A 96 -10.25 -11.67 -13.91
C LYS A 96 -9.86 -12.45 -12.65
N ASN A 97 -8.80 -12.02 -11.97
CA ASN A 97 -8.36 -12.63 -10.72
C ASN A 97 -9.40 -12.44 -9.62
N LEU A 98 -10.00 -11.25 -9.51
CA LEU A 98 -11.08 -10.99 -8.54
C LEU A 98 -12.32 -11.86 -8.82
N ALA A 99 -12.66 -12.12 -10.08
CA ALA A 99 -13.76 -13.03 -10.41
C ALA A 99 -13.47 -14.46 -9.93
N ILE A 100 -12.23 -14.93 -10.04
CA ILE A 100 -11.82 -16.23 -9.48
C ILE A 100 -11.90 -16.20 -7.95
N VAL A 101 -11.38 -15.17 -7.29
CA VAL A 101 -11.48 -15.02 -5.83
C VAL A 101 -12.95 -15.05 -5.38
N ARG A 102 -13.84 -14.38 -6.10
CA ARG A 102 -15.28 -14.45 -5.87
C ARG A 102 -15.82 -15.88 -5.98
N GLU A 103 -15.48 -16.62 -7.04
CA GLU A 103 -15.91 -18.01 -7.22
C GLU A 103 -15.43 -18.94 -6.10
N LEU A 104 -14.25 -18.66 -5.53
CA LEU A 104 -13.72 -19.38 -4.38
C LEU A 104 -14.46 -19.01 -3.08
N ALA A 105 -14.83 -17.73 -2.94
CA ALA A 105 -15.36 -17.16 -1.72
C ALA A 105 -16.88 -17.16 -1.58
N ASP A 106 -17.60 -17.32 -2.68
CA ASP A 106 -19.06 -17.38 -2.70
C ASP A 106 -19.53 -18.80 -3.09
N PRO A 107 -19.98 -19.62 -2.12
CA PRO A 107 -20.45 -20.98 -2.39
C PRO A 107 -21.60 -21.06 -3.41
N SER A 108 -22.35 -19.98 -3.66
CA SER A 108 -23.46 -19.97 -4.61
C SER A 108 -23.04 -20.24 -6.06
N PHE A 109 -21.76 -20.04 -6.39
CA PHE A 109 -21.22 -20.38 -7.71
C PHE A 109 -21.01 -21.88 -7.92
N GLY A 110 -21.09 -22.70 -6.86
CA GLY A 110 -20.80 -24.14 -6.94
C GLY A 110 -19.36 -24.47 -7.31
N LYS A 111 -18.45 -23.49 -7.17
CA LYS A 111 -17.02 -23.59 -7.51
C LYS A 111 -16.09 -23.41 -6.31
N ALA A 112 -16.66 -23.24 -5.12
CA ALA A 112 -15.90 -23.12 -3.89
C ALA A 112 -15.08 -24.40 -3.62
N PRO A 113 -13.82 -24.28 -3.15
CA PRO A 113 -13.01 -25.44 -2.82
C PRO A 113 -13.65 -26.27 -1.69
N GLN A 114 -13.23 -27.53 -1.60
CA GLN A 114 -13.58 -28.41 -0.50
C GLN A 114 -12.32 -28.84 0.22
N ALA A 115 -12.33 -28.75 1.54
CA ALA A 115 -11.26 -29.31 2.35
C ALA A 115 -11.27 -30.83 2.25
N ALA A 116 -10.08 -31.45 2.30
CA ALA A 116 -9.97 -32.90 2.31
C ALA A 116 -10.68 -33.52 3.54
N PRO A 117 -11.18 -34.77 3.46
CA PRO A 117 -11.74 -35.45 4.62
C PRO A 117 -10.75 -35.49 5.79
N GLY A 118 -11.15 -34.94 6.93
CA GLY A 118 -10.30 -34.85 8.14
C GLY A 118 -9.39 -33.62 8.20
N ASP A 119 -9.34 -32.77 7.17
CA ASP A 119 -8.58 -31.53 7.19
C ASP A 119 -9.34 -30.41 7.93
N THR A 120 -9.19 -30.39 9.25
CA THR A 120 -9.82 -29.38 10.10
C THR A 120 -9.30 -27.97 9.84
N ALA A 121 -8.03 -27.83 9.40
CA ALA A 121 -7.45 -26.52 9.12
C ALA A 121 -8.02 -25.94 7.81
N GLY A 122 -8.08 -26.75 6.75
CA GLY A 122 -8.73 -26.37 5.49
C GLY A 122 -10.19 -26.00 5.68
N GLN A 123 -10.95 -26.77 6.48
CA GLN A 123 -12.34 -26.46 6.82
C GLN A 123 -12.47 -25.10 7.53
N SER A 124 -11.62 -24.84 8.53
CA SER A 124 -11.61 -23.55 9.21
C SER A 124 -11.23 -22.40 8.28
N ASN A 125 -10.27 -22.61 7.38
CA ASN A 125 -9.79 -21.60 6.45
C ASN A 125 -10.86 -21.24 5.40
N LEU A 126 -11.53 -22.24 4.82
CA LEU A 126 -12.65 -22.02 3.91
C LEU A 126 -13.79 -21.28 4.60
N LYS A 127 -14.12 -21.67 5.84
CA LYS A 127 -15.14 -20.96 6.61
C LYS A 127 -14.81 -19.48 6.77
N LYS A 128 -13.57 -19.13 7.16
CA LYS A 128 -13.13 -17.71 7.28
C LYS A 128 -13.25 -16.97 5.97
N LEU A 129 -12.83 -17.60 4.87
CA LEU A 129 -12.88 -17.01 3.53
C LEU A 129 -14.33 -16.76 3.07
N HIS A 130 -15.24 -17.71 3.30
CA HIS A 130 -16.68 -17.57 3.00
C HIS A 130 -17.36 -16.54 3.91
N ASP A 131 -17.15 -16.63 5.22
CA ASP A 131 -17.75 -15.71 6.19
C ASP A 131 -17.35 -14.26 5.90
N MET A 132 -16.07 -14.03 5.56
CA MET A 132 -15.57 -12.68 5.28
C MET A 132 -16.17 -12.09 4.00
N TYR A 133 -16.29 -12.89 2.94
CA TYR A 133 -16.96 -12.45 1.72
C TYR A 133 -18.43 -12.15 1.97
N ALA A 134 -19.13 -13.08 2.64
CA ALA A 134 -20.55 -12.95 2.96
C ALA A 134 -20.82 -11.73 3.85
N SER A 135 -19.98 -11.47 4.86
CA SER A 135 -20.14 -10.30 5.74
C SER A 135 -19.98 -8.98 4.99
N CYS A 136 -19.08 -8.93 4.02
CA CYS A 136 -18.90 -7.75 3.18
C CYS A 136 -20.10 -7.56 2.22
N MET A 137 -20.68 -8.65 1.72
CA MET A 137 -21.83 -8.63 0.81
C MET A 137 -23.17 -8.30 1.50
N ASP A 138 -23.28 -8.48 2.82
CA ASP A 138 -24.49 -8.19 3.60
C ASP A 138 -24.70 -6.68 3.86
N VAL A 139 -25.14 -5.99 2.81
CA VAL A 139 -25.45 -4.54 2.84
C VAL A 139 -26.52 -4.22 3.88
N THR A 140 -27.47 -5.14 4.07
CA THR A 140 -28.61 -4.92 4.98
C THR A 140 -28.13 -4.80 6.41
N THR A 141 -27.23 -5.70 6.83
CA THR A 141 -26.61 -5.60 8.16
C THR A 141 -25.71 -4.37 8.27
N ILE A 142 -24.89 -4.08 7.25
CA ILE A 142 -23.96 -2.94 7.29
C ILE A 142 -24.71 -1.61 7.42
N GLN A 143 -25.77 -1.41 6.63
CA GLN A 143 -26.61 -0.20 6.72
C GLN A 143 -27.34 -0.12 8.06
N ARG A 144 -27.83 -1.25 8.59
CA ARG A 144 -28.55 -1.30 9.86
C ARG A 144 -27.65 -0.93 11.06
N VAL A 145 -26.39 -1.35 11.06
CA VAL A 145 -25.45 -1.01 12.16
C VAL A 145 -24.82 0.37 11.97
N GLY A 146 -24.77 0.87 10.72
CA GLY A 146 -24.26 2.19 10.37
C GLY A 146 -22.84 2.42 10.87
N ARG A 147 -22.57 3.65 11.34
CA ARG A 147 -21.26 4.05 11.87
C ARG A 147 -20.88 3.45 13.22
N GLN A 148 -21.83 2.83 13.94
CA GLN A 148 -21.65 2.52 15.37
C GLN A 148 -20.43 1.65 15.70
N PRO A 149 -20.07 0.61 14.91
CA PRO A 149 -18.87 -0.18 15.19
C PRO A 149 -17.59 0.68 15.22
N LEU A 150 -17.45 1.60 14.26
CA LEU A 150 -16.30 2.50 14.19
C LEU A 150 -16.30 3.52 15.33
N VAL A 151 -17.49 4.04 15.71
CA VAL A 151 -17.63 4.94 16.86
C VAL A 151 -17.20 4.27 18.16
N ASN A 152 -17.61 3.01 18.39
CA ASN A 152 -17.20 2.25 19.58
C ASN A 152 -15.68 2.04 19.63
N GLN A 153 -15.06 1.77 18.48
CA GLN A 153 -13.62 1.59 18.35
C GLN A 153 -12.86 2.90 18.61
N LEU A 154 -13.34 4.02 18.05
CA LEU A 154 -12.82 5.37 18.32
C LEU A 154 -12.87 5.67 19.82
N GLN A 155 -14.02 5.44 20.46
CA GLN A 155 -14.18 5.66 21.90
C GLN A 155 -13.23 4.79 22.72
N THR A 156 -13.11 3.51 22.38
CA THR A 156 -12.21 2.56 23.07
C THR A 156 -10.77 3.06 23.01
N VAL A 157 -10.27 3.39 21.83
CA VAL A 157 -8.89 3.86 21.65
C VAL A 157 -8.69 5.22 22.32
N LEU A 158 -9.54 6.21 22.05
CA LEU A 158 -9.37 7.56 22.57
C LEU A 158 -9.58 7.68 24.09
N SER A 159 -10.31 6.73 24.70
CA SER A 159 -10.43 6.67 26.17
C SER A 159 -9.09 6.43 26.88
N LEU A 160 -8.11 5.86 26.18
CA LEU A 160 -6.76 5.64 26.70
C LEU A 160 -5.96 6.94 26.84
N LEU A 161 -6.36 8.02 26.17
CA LEU A 161 -5.79 9.36 26.30
C LEU A 161 -6.90 10.36 26.67
N PRO A 162 -7.33 10.39 27.95
CA PRO A 162 -8.35 11.32 28.42
C PRO A 162 -7.91 12.77 28.27
N GLU A 163 -8.86 13.70 28.11
CA GLU A 163 -8.57 15.13 27.98
C GLU A 163 -7.95 15.66 29.27
N SER A 164 -6.87 16.42 29.15
CA SER A 164 -6.07 16.88 30.27
C SER A 164 -5.27 18.13 29.91
N ALA A 165 -4.86 18.90 30.91
CA ALA A 165 -4.02 20.09 30.71
C ALA A 165 -2.62 19.74 30.17
N THR A 166 -2.12 18.54 30.44
CA THR A 166 -0.82 18.02 30.00
C THR A 166 -0.98 16.64 29.41
N VAL A 167 -0.29 16.35 28.31
CA VAL A 167 -0.33 15.04 27.65
C VAL A 167 0.21 13.96 28.59
N ASP A 168 -0.60 12.95 28.91
CA ASP A 168 -0.12 11.76 29.60
C ASP A 168 0.63 10.87 28.61
N LYS A 169 1.95 10.77 28.79
CA LYS A 169 2.80 9.92 27.93
C LYS A 169 2.39 8.45 27.93
N THR A 170 1.83 7.95 29.03
CA THR A 170 1.39 6.56 29.14
C THR A 170 0.17 6.34 28.27
N GLY A 171 -0.84 7.18 28.42
CA GLY A 171 -2.04 7.20 27.58
C GLY A 171 -1.73 7.39 26.10
N LEU A 172 -0.82 8.32 25.76
CA LEU A 172 -0.34 8.52 24.39
C LEU A 172 0.24 7.23 23.80
N SER A 173 1.11 6.56 24.56
CA SER A 173 1.77 5.33 24.13
C SER A 173 0.77 4.18 23.93
N LYS A 174 -0.25 4.08 24.79
CA LYS A 174 -1.35 3.11 24.66
C LYS A 174 -2.23 3.38 23.44
N VAL A 175 -2.54 4.64 23.14
CA VAL A 175 -3.27 5.02 21.91
C VAL A 175 -2.45 4.64 20.67
N MET A 176 -1.16 4.97 20.65
CA MET A 176 -0.26 4.62 19.54
C MET A 176 -0.18 3.10 19.33
N ALA A 177 -0.09 2.33 20.42
CA ALA A 177 -0.14 0.87 20.35
C ALA A 177 -1.51 0.37 19.88
N GLY A 178 -2.60 1.00 20.31
CA GLY A 178 -3.96 0.74 19.84
C GLY A 178 -4.10 0.89 18.33
N LEU A 179 -3.60 2.00 17.76
CA LEU A 179 -3.56 2.20 16.31
C LEU A 179 -2.73 1.12 15.62
N THR A 180 -1.55 0.81 16.15
CA THR A 180 -0.65 -0.20 15.57
C THR A 180 -1.31 -1.59 15.55
N LYS A 181 -2.06 -1.98 16.60
CA LYS A 181 -2.87 -3.21 16.65
C LYS A 181 -3.98 -3.25 15.60
N LEU A 182 -4.48 -2.08 15.19
CA LEU A 182 -5.44 -1.92 14.10
C LEU A 182 -4.78 -1.82 12.72
N GLN A 183 -3.47 -2.06 12.64
CA GLN A 183 -2.65 -1.89 11.42
C GLN A 183 -2.64 -0.46 10.88
N ILE A 184 -2.91 0.52 11.75
CA ILE A 184 -2.84 1.94 11.43
C ILE A 184 -1.52 2.45 12.00
N LEU A 185 -0.65 2.99 11.14
CA LEU A 185 0.59 3.60 11.60
C LEU A 185 0.28 4.94 12.28
N PRO A 186 0.65 5.14 13.56
CA PRO A 186 0.74 6.47 14.15
C PRO A 186 1.93 7.23 13.53
N PHE A 187 2.24 8.43 14.03
CA PHE A 187 3.37 9.23 13.52
C PHE A 187 4.73 8.51 13.64
N TYR A 188 4.91 7.64 14.64
CA TYR A 188 6.06 6.74 14.75
C TYR A 188 5.70 5.53 15.60
N THR A 189 6.15 4.32 15.24
CA THR A 189 5.95 3.11 16.05
C THR A 189 7.11 2.14 15.86
N ILE A 190 7.09 1.02 16.58
CA ILE A 190 8.08 -0.05 16.47
C ILE A 190 7.37 -1.32 16.00
N ILE A 191 7.90 -1.94 14.95
CA ILE A 191 7.37 -3.20 14.39
C ILE A 191 8.51 -4.21 14.18
N PRO A 192 8.23 -5.51 14.13
CA PRO A 192 9.21 -6.50 13.71
C PRO A 192 9.66 -6.26 12.26
N GLY A 193 10.96 -6.30 12.02
CA GLY A 193 11.55 -6.20 10.69
C GLY A 193 12.80 -7.08 10.56
N PRO A 194 13.24 -7.38 9.33
CA PRO A 194 14.44 -8.18 9.11
C PRO A 194 15.70 -7.45 9.56
N ASN A 195 16.68 -8.18 10.07
CA ASN A 195 18.02 -7.64 10.28
C ASN A 195 18.78 -7.63 8.94
N VAL A 196 19.25 -6.46 8.54
CA VAL A 196 19.91 -6.26 7.23
C VAL A 196 21.30 -6.90 7.12
N TYR A 197 21.89 -7.32 8.25
CA TYR A 197 23.17 -8.03 8.32
C TYR A 197 23.01 -9.52 8.64
N ASP A 198 21.90 -9.93 9.24
CA ASP A 198 21.60 -11.33 9.54
C ASP A 198 20.19 -11.72 9.06
N PRO A 199 20.05 -12.40 7.91
CA PRO A 199 18.76 -12.76 7.35
C PRO A 199 18.00 -13.80 8.19
N ASN A 200 18.64 -14.42 9.20
CA ASN A 200 17.99 -15.38 10.10
C ASN A 200 17.38 -14.71 11.35
N LEU A 201 17.54 -13.39 11.50
CA LEU A 201 17.07 -12.64 12.65
C LEU A 201 16.09 -11.55 12.26
N ASN A 202 15.00 -11.49 13.01
CA ASN A 202 14.18 -10.28 13.11
C ASN A 202 14.68 -9.41 14.27
N ILE A 203 14.61 -8.10 14.06
CA ILE A 203 14.82 -7.06 15.05
C ILE A 203 13.63 -6.11 15.05
N LEU A 204 13.42 -5.44 16.17
CA LEU A 204 12.50 -4.32 16.22
C LEU A 204 13.03 -3.19 15.33
N THR A 205 12.13 -2.61 14.55
CA THR A 205 12.42 -1.52 13.62
C THR A 205 11.46 -0.38 13.90
N GLY A 206 12.01 0.80 14.18
CA GLY A 206 11.25 2.04 14.29
C GLY A 206 10.84 2.52 12.91
N VAL A 207 9.57 2.83 12.72
CA VAL A 207 9.00 3.25 11.42
C VAL A 207 8.20 4.54 11.59
N LEU A 208 8.41 5.45 10.64
CA LEU A 208 7.66 6.69 10.50
C LEU A 208 6.34 6.43 9.77
N GLY A 209 5.28 7.14 10.14
CA GLY A 209 4.02 7.07 9.41
C GLY A 209 3.09 8.23 9.75
N GLY A 210 1.79 7.99 9.62
CA GLY A 210 0.78 8.86 10.24
C GLY A 210 0.48 10.18 9.53
N LEU A 211 0.89 10.38 8.28
CA LEU A 211 0.43 11.51 7.46
C LEU A 211 -0.73 11.10 6.56
N SER A 212 -1.64 12.04 6.26
CA SER A 212 -2.76 11.81 5.33
C SER A 212 -2.35 11.95 3.88
N LEU A 213 -1.40 12.85 3.61
CA LEU A 213 -0.81 13.07 2.28
C LEU A 213 0.70 12.78 2.33
N PRO A 214 1.36 12.59 1.18
CA PRO A 214 2.83 12.60 1.13
C PRO A 214 3.38 13.86 1.81
N ALA A 215 4.47 13.73 2.59
CA ALA A 215 4.99 14.87 3.36
C ALA A 215 5.23 16.13 2.51
N THR A 216 5.68 15.97 1.26
CA THR A 216 5.93 17.08 0.33
C THR A 216 4.66 17.86 -0.05
N ALA A 217 3.47 17.26 0.06
CA ALA A 217 2.20 17.91 -0.22
C ALA A 217 1.79 18.93 0.86
N TYR A 218 2.43 18.93 2.04
CA TYR A 218 2.18 19.93 3.09
C TYR A 218 3.03 21.21 2.90
N ASN A 219 4.03 21.18 2.01
CA ASN A 219 4.87 22.33 1.70
C ASN A 219 4.21 23.20 0.63
N GLN A 220 3.33 24.13 1.04
CA GLN A 220 2.73 25.29 0.33
C GLN A 220 1.20 25.29 0.39
N SER A 221 0.60 26.48 0.17
CA SER A 221 -0.83 26.78 0.05
C SER A 221 -1.50 26.05 -1.13
N LEU A 222 -1.40 24.73 -1.16
CA LEU A 222 -2.00 23.88 -2.16
C LEU A 222 -3.49 23.73 -1.86
N PRO A 223 -4.36 23.73 -2.88
CA PRO A 223 -5.78 23.43 -2.74
C PRO A 223 -6.05 22.16 -1.91
N ASP A 224 -5.13 21.19 -1.97
CA ASP A 224 -5.18 19.90 -1.29
C ASP A 224 -5.32 20.01 0.24
N LEU A 225 -4.76 21.04 0.89
CA LEU A 225 -4.88 21.18 2.34
C LEU A 225 -6.28 21.67 2.76
N ALA A 226 -6.87 22.59 1.99
CA ALA A 226 -8.23 23.06 2.25
C ALA A 226 -9.27 21.96 1.98
N ASP A 227 -9.03 21.13 0.96
CA ASP A 227 -9.85 19.96 0.66
C ASP A 227 -9.71 18.90 1.76
N LEU A 228 -8.49 18.66 2.24
CA LEU A 228 -8.23 17.77 3.37
C LEU A 228 -8.92 18.26 4.65
N GLU A 229 -8.81 19.54 5.01
CA GLU A 229 -9.51 20.13 6.16
C GLU A 229 -11.02 19.92 6.05
N SER A 230 -11.59 20.19 4.88
CA SER A 230 -13.02 20.02 4.59
C SER A 230 -13.46 18.56 4.76
N LYS A 231 -12.67 17.62 4.22
CA LYS A 231 -12.92 16.18 4.34
C LYS A 231 -12.87 15.74 5.80
N ILE A 232 -11.88 16.17 6.56
CA ILE A 232 -11.72 15.82 7.98
C ILE A 232 -12.91 16.34 8.78
N ALA A 233 -13.29 17.60 8.59
CA ALA A 233 -14.39 18.21 9.32
C ALA A 233 -15.72 17.49 9.06
N LEU A 234 -15.99 17.16 7.79
CA LEU A 234 -17.19 16.41 7.39
C LEU A 234 -17.23 15.02 8.05
N GLN A 235 -16.09 14.34 8.07
CA GLN A 235 -15.95 13.02 8.67
C GLN A 235 -16.05 13.06 10.20
N PHE A 236 -15.51 14.08 10.86
CA PHE A 236 -15.69 14.28 12.29
C PHE A 236 -17.15 14.50 12.66
N GLN A 237 -17.86 15.38 11.96
CA GLN A 237 -19.31 15.51 12.14
C GLN A 237 -20.02 14.17 11.92
N THR A 238 -19.61 13.42 10.89
CA THR A 238 -20.19 12.13 10.52
C THR A 238 -19.97 11.05 11.56
N PHE A 239 -18.88 11.05 12.31
CA PHE A 239 -18.55 9.96 13.24
C PHE A 239 -18.60 10.34 14.71
N LEU A 240 -18.34 11.59 15.06
CA LEU A 240 -18.14 12.04 16.44
C LEU A 240 -19.30 12.89 16.97
N ALA A 241 -20.23 13.35 16.13
CA ALA A 241 -21.43 14.02 16.59
C ALA A 241 -22.29 13.12 17.49
N ALA A 242 -22.95 13.71 18.49
CA ALA A 242 -23.72 12.99 19.52
C ALA A 242 -24.83 12.10 18.95
N GLU A 243 -25.42 12.50 17.82
CA GLU A 243 -26.46 11.76 17.11
C GLU A 243 -25.99 11.41 15.70
N ASP A 244 -26.60 10.38 15.11
CA ASP A 244 -26.35 10.04 13.71
C ASP A 244 -26.95 11.12 12.81
N VAL A 245 -26.05 11.93 12.23
CA VAL A 245 -26.41 13.08 11.39
C VAL A 245 -27.17 12.69 10.13
N TYR A 246 -27.21 11.39 9.78
CA TYR A 246 -27.97 10.88 8.64
C TYR A 246 -29.27 10.17 9.02
N ALA A 247 -29.55 9.90 10.30
CA ALA A 247 -30.74 9.14 10.71
C ALA A 247 -32.08 9.76 10.22
N HIS A 248 -32.09 11.08 9.97
CA HIS A 248 -33.28 11.82 9.56
C HIS A 248 -33.06 12.72 8.33
N ARG A 249 -31.92 12.61 7.65
CA ARG A 249 -31.61 13.44 6.48
C ARG A 249 -31.91 12.69 5.18
N THR A 250 -32.51 13.39 4.23
CA THR A 250 -32.73 12.91 2.86
C THR A 250 -31.65 13.37 1.88
N THR A 251 -30.77 14.28 2.30
CA THR A 251 -29.67 14.82 1.49
C THR A 251 -28.33 14.57 2.17
N PRO A 252 -27.24 14.38 1.40
CA PRO A 252 -25.90 14.32 1.96
C PRO A 252 -25.56 15.58 2.75
N ILE A 253 -24.80 15.42 3.83
CA ILE A 253 -24.22 16.53 4.57
C ILE A 253 -23.09 17.16 3.75
N THR A 254 -23.02 18.49 3.79
CA THR A 254 -21.98 19.27 3.11
C THR A 254 -21.12 20.01 4.15
N VAL A 255 -19.99 20.55 3.73
CA VAL A 255 -19.12 21.35 4.62
C VAL A 255 -19.87 22.54 5.24
N ALA A 256 -20.88 23.08 4.56
CA ALA A 256 -21.70 24.18 5.08
C ALA A 256 -22.61 23.78 6.26
N ASP A 257 -22.86 22.49 6.43
CA ASP A 257 -23.65 21.93 7.54
C ASP A 257 -22.79 21.58 8.77
N VAL A 258 -21.46 21.61 8.65
CA VAL A 258 -20.55 21.12 9.68
C VAL A 258 -20.45 22.12 10.82
N ASP A 259 -20.61 21.63 12.04
CA ASP A 259 -20.49 22.44 13.26
C ASP A 259 -19.08 23.03 13.39
N GLN A 260 -18.99 24.24 13.92
CA GLN A 260 -17.73 24.98 14.04
C GLN A 260 -16.65 24.20 14.82
N GLU A 261 -17.05 23.39 15.80
CA GLU A 261 -16.12 22.56 16.56
C GLU A 261 -15.34 21.56 15.70
N TRP A 262 -15.97 21.00 14.66
CA TRP A 262 -15.33 20.02 13.77
C TRP A 262 -14.50 20.71 12.69
N LEU A 263 -14.90 21.91 12.26
CA LEU A 263 -14.06 22.77 11.42
C LEU A 263 -12.76 23.15 12.15
N ASP A 264 -12.85 23.50 13.43
CA ASP A 264 -11.67 23.84 14.23
C ASP A 264 -10.82 22.60 14.53
N ALA A 265 -11.44 21.46 14.86
CA ALA A 265 -10.73 20.21 15.05
C ALA A 265 -10.00 19.74 13.79
N ALA A 266 -10.58 19.94 12.60
CA ALA A 266 -9.92 19.62 11.34
C ALA A 266 -8.67 20.47 11.08
N LYS A 267 -8.74 21.78 11.36
CA LYS A 267 -7.58 22.68 11.28
C LYS A 267 -6.48 22.26 12.25
N ASP A 268 -6.83 21.88 13.47
CA ASP A 268 -5.87 21.37 14.46
C ASP A 268 -5.14 20.12 13.93
N VAL A 269 -5.86 19.19 13.29
CA VAL A 269 -5.28 17.99 12.69
C VAL A 269 -4.34 18.32 11.55
N VAL A 270 -4.77 19.15 10.60
CA VAL A 270 -3.93 19.51 9.44
C VAL A 270 -2.70 20.32 9.87
N ALA A 271 -2.83 21.22 10.85
CA ALA A 271 -1.70 21.93 11.43
C ALA A 271 -0.70 20.98 12.10
N PHE A 272 -1.18 19.99 12.87
CA PHE A 272 -0.32 18.97 13.47
C PHE A 272 0.37 18.09 12.41
N GLU A 273 -0.36 17.60 11.41
CA GLU A 273 0.23 16.84 10.29
C GLU A 273 1.24 17.68 9.50
N THR A 274 1.03 18.98 9.36
CA THR A 274 2.00 19.91 8.75
C THR A 274 3.30 19.96 9.55
N LEU A 275 3.24 20.05 10.88
CA LEU A 275 4.42 20.02 11.74
C LEU A 275 5.19 18.69 11.63
N LEU A 276 4.46 17.57 11.55
CA LEU A 276 5.06 16.24 11.35
C LEU A 276 5.72 16.11 9.97
N ALA A 277 5.07 16.61 8.91
CA ALA A 277 5.60 16.62 7.55
C ALA A 277 6.88 17.47 7.47
N ASP A 278 6.86 18.66 8.09
CA ASP A 278 8.03 19.54 8.20
C ASP A 278 9.18 18.86 8.92
N ALA A 279 8.91 18.22 10.07
CA ALA A 279 9.90 17.47 10.83
C ALA A 279 10.48 16.31 10.00
N THR A 280 9.64 15.64 9.21
CA THR A 280 10.06 14.55 8.31
C THR A 280 11.01 15.06 7.22
N ILE A 281 10.65 16.16 6.54
CA ILE A 281 11.42 16.69 5.41
C ILE A 281 12.73 17.32 5.87
N LYS A 282 12.72 18.05 6.97
CA LYS A 282 13.88 18.76 7.51
C LYS A 282 14.90 17.82 8.17
N ASN A 283 14.48 16.62 8.56
CA ASN A 283 15.32 15.63 9.23
C ASN A 283 15.37 14.32 8.43
N PRO A 284 15.86 14.34 7.18
CA PRO A 284 15.93 13.12 6.38
C PRO A 284 16.81 12.11 7.10
N GLY A 285 16.33 10.86 7.19
CA GLY A 285 17.13 9.78 7.75
C GLY A 285 18.43 9.61 6.96
N GLN A 286 19.57 9.64 7.65
CA GLN A 286 20.87 9.38 7.05
C GLN A 286 21.49 8.15 7.69
N SER A 287 21.44 7.01 6.97
CA SER A 287 22.37 5.90 7.14
C SER A 287 22.22 4.93 5.99
N LYS A 288 23.35 4.49 5.44
CA LYS A 288 23.42 3.46 4.40
C LYS A 288 24.12 2.24 4.99
N GLY A 289 23.34 1.23 5.35
CA GLY A 289 23.78 -0.15 5.51
C GLY A 289 24.10 -0.81 4.16
N PRO A 290 24.38 -2.13 4.14
CA PRO A 290 24.70 -2.85 2.92
C PRO A 290 23.59 -2.69 1.90
N LYS A 291 23.94 -2.57 0.61
CA LYS A 291 22.97 -2.48 -0.51
C LYS A 291 21.97 -1.31 -0.39
N GLY A 292 22.28 -0.27 0.39
CA GLY A 292 21.44 0.93 0.50
C GLY A 292 20.30 0.85 1.51
N PHE A 293 20.21 -0.21 2.32
CA PHE A 293 19.23 -0.29 3.40
C PHE A 293 19.54 0.70 4.54
N VAL A 294 18.52 1.28 5.18
CA VAL A 294 18.72 2.13 6.36
C VAL A 294 18.99 1.26 7.59
N TYR A 295 20.14 1.48 8.24
CA TYR A 295 20.51 0.77 9.46
C TYR A 295 21.06 1.72 10.53
N ASN A 296 20.28 1.96 11.57
CA ASN A 296 20.61 2.81 12.72
C ASN A 296 20.30 2.04 14.01
N PRO A 297 21.19 1.15 14.46
CA PRO A 297 20.96 0.38 15.67
C PRO A 297 21.09 1.29 16.89
N HIS A 298 20.04 1.33 17.71
CA HIS A 298 20.03 2.03 18.99
C HIS A 298 19.48 1.14 20.09
N SER A 299 19.88 1.42 21.32
CA SER A 299 19.26 0.86 22.52
C SER A 299 17.88 1.48 22.76
N PHE A 300 17.07 0.79 23.56
CA PHE A 300 15.78 1.29 24.01
C PHE A 300 15.89 2.58 24.84
N GLY A 301 16.96 2.69 25.64
CA GLY A 301 17.25 3.87 26.43
C GLY A 301 17.54 5.10 25.57
N GLU A 302 18.29 4.94 24.47
CA GLU A 302 18.55 6.02 23.51
C GLU A 302 17.27 6.49 22.82
N LEU A 303 16.40 5.57 22.37
CA LEU A 303 15.10 5.92 21.81
C LEU A 303 14.25 6.74 22.79
N SER A 304 14.19 6.28 24.05
CA SER A 304 13.47 6.97 25.12
C SER A 304 14.06 8.35 25.43
N ALA A 305 15.38 8.51 25.33
CA ALA A 305 16.05 9.79 25.55
C ALA A 305 15.80 10.79 24.40
N MET A 306 15.66 10.31 23.16
CA MET A 306 15.36 11.17 22.00
C MET A 306 13.91 11.66 21.97
N THR A 307 12.98 10.89 22.55
CA THR A 307 11.53 11.17 22.55
C THR A 307 10.87 10.85 23.90
N PRO A 308 11.23 11.58 24.97
CA PRO A 308 10.71 11.32 26.31
C PRO A 308 9.21 11.57 26.49
N SER A 309 8.55 12.26 25.55
CA SER A 309 7.10 12.42 25.53
C SER A 309 6.36 11.10 25.23
N ILE A 310 7.06 10.06 24.76
CA ILE A 310 6.52 8.72 24.52
C ILE A 310 7.08 7.76 25.56
N ASP A 311 6.19 7.04 26.23
CA ASP A 311 6.57 5.89 27.05
C ASP A 311 6.70 4.64 26.16
N TRP A 312 7.88 4.52 25.56
CA TRP A 312 8.21 3.39 24.69
C TRP A 312 8.05 2.05 25.39
N SER A 313 8.32 1.97 26.70
CA SER A 313 8.20 0.72 27.48
C SER A 313 6.76 0.26 27.51
N THR A 314 5.84 1.19 27.81
CA THR A 314 4.41 0.94 27.73
C THR A 314 4.00 0.55 26.31
N LEU A 315 4.42 1.31 25.28
CA LEU A 315 4.11 0.99 23.88
C LEU A 315 4.57 -0.44 23.51
N LEU A 316 5.79 -0.82 23.87
CA LEU A 316 6.33 -2.13 23.55
C LEU A 316 5.53 -3.23 24.26
N SER A 317 5.27 -3.07 25.57
CA SER A 317 4.50 -4.03 26.36
C SER A 317 3.07 -4.25 25.85
N GLU A 318 2.49 -3.24 25.19
CA GLU A 318 1.19 -3.37 24.55
C GLU A 318 1.27 -4.19 23.25
N LEU A 319 2.40 -4.18 22.54
CA LEU A 319 2.55 -4.77 21.21
C LEU A 319 3.17 -6.18 21.22
N ILE A 320 3.97 -6.52 22.23
CA ILE A 320 4.60 -7.84 22.32
C ILE A 320 3.95 -8.69 23.42
N PRO A 321 3.96 -10.03 23.29
CA PRO A 321 3.51 -10.91 24.36
C PRO A 321 4.29 -10.65 25.66
N ALA A 322 3.61 -10.72 26.81
CA ALA A 322 4.19 -10.37 28.11
C ALA A 322 5.40 -11.23 28.50
N GLU A 323 5.52 -12.43 27.92
CA GLU A 323 6.60 -13.38 28.17
C GLU A 323 7.87 -13.08 27.35
N VAL A 324 7.79 -12.14 26.39
CA VAL A 324 8.90 -11.82 25.49
C VAL A 324 9.74 -10.69 26.08
N GLU A 325 10.95 -11.02 26.50
CA GLU A 325 11.97 -10.02 26.83
C GLU A 325 12.76 -9.64 25.56
N TYR A 326 12.73 -8.37 25.17
CA TYR A 326 13.48 -7.87 24.03
C TYR A 326 14.77 -7.14 24.48
N THR A 327 15.92 -7.75 24.21
CA THR A 327 17.24 -7.23 24.63
C THR A 327 18.14 -6.78 23.47
N ARG A 328 17.69 -6.96 22.22
CA ARG A 328 18.47 -6.61 21.03
C ARG A 328 18.38 -5.11 20.74
N PRO A 329 19.29 -4.53 19.93
CA PRO A 329 19.12 -3.17 19.42
C PRO A 329 17.85 -3.02 18.59
N ILE A 330 17.31 -1.80 18.51
CA ILE A 330 16.22 -1.41 17.61
C ILE A 330 16.85 -0.70 16.42
N ASN A 331 16.45 -1.07 15.20
CA ASN A 331 16.82 -0.31 14.01
C ASN A 331 15.88 0.89 13.84
N LEU A 332 16.34 2.11 14.14
CA LEU A 332 15.53 3.31 14.03
C LEU A 332 15.58 3.89 12.62
N GLN A 333 14.55 3.62 11.81
CA GLN A 333 14.42 4.34 10.55
C GLN A 333 14.13 5.81 10.83
N ALA A 334 14.74 6.69 10.04
CA ALA A 334 14.66 8.14 10.23
C ALA A 334 15.00 8.58 11.68
N SER A 335 16.06 8.06 12.30
CA SER A 335 16.44 8.42 13.69
C SER A 335 16.56 9.93 13.93
N ALA A 336 17.00 10.70 12.92
CA ALA A 336 17.07 12.16 12.98
C ALA A 336 15.71 12.86 13.17
N PHE A 337 14.60 12.21 12.81
CA PHE A 337 13.24 12.72 13.01
C PHE A 337 12.84 12.73 14.50
N LEU A 338 13.36 11.80 15.32
CA LEU A 338 12.90 11.60 16.69
C LEU A 338 13.05 12.84 17.59
N PRO A 339 14.20 13.56 17.62
CA PRO A 339 14.28 14.82 18.38
C PRO A 339 13.34 15.92 17.89
N ALA A 340 13.06 15.97 16.58
CA ALA A 340 12.11 16.91 16.02
C ALA A 340 10.66 16.55 16.41
N LEU A 341 10.32 15.25 16.40
CA LEU A 341 9.06 14.75 16.90
C LEU A 341 8.85 15.13 18.37
N GLU A 342 9.86 14.97 19.22
CA GLU A 342 9.77 15.39 20.62
C GLU A 342 9.40 16.87 20.74
N THR A 343 10.02 17.74 19.94
CA THR A 343 9.70 19.18 19.91
C THR A 343 8.25 19.44 19.51
N VAL A 344 7.74 18.70 18.52
CA VAL A 344 6.33 18.78 18.10
C VAL A 344 5.41 18.32 19.24
N LEU A 345 5.72 17.19 19.89
CA LEU A 345 4.88 16.64 20.96
C LEU A 345 4.82 17.56 22.19
N GLN A 346 5.94 18.18 22.58
CA GLN A 346 5.98 19.13 23.70
C GLN A 346 5.12 20.39 23.46
N SER A 347 4.87 20.75 22.21
CA SER A 347 4.05 21.91 21.84
C SER A 347 2.61 21.54 21.45
N THR A 348 2.26 20.26 21.45
CA THR A 348 0.94 19.77 21.04
C THR A 348 0.04 19.49 22.25
N THR A 349 -1.22 19.91 22.17
CA THR A 349 -2.21 19.70 23.23
C THR A 349 -2.80 18.29 23.20
N THR A 350 -3.31 17.81 24.34
CA THR A 350 -4.04 16.53 24.42
C THR A 350 -5.21 16.50 23.43
N LYS A 351 -6.00 17.57 23.36
CA LYS A 351 -7.09 17.73 22.38
C LYS A 351 -6.64 17.51 20.94
N THR A 352 -5.54 18.16 20.52
CA THR A 352 -5.01 18.03 19.15
C THR A 352 -4.57 16.58 18.86
N LEU A 353 -3.88 15.93 19.80
CA LEU A 353 -3.47 14.52 19.63
C LEU A 353 -4.69 13.60 19.52
N ARG A 354 -5.72 13.82 20.35
CA ARG A 354 -6.97 13.04 20.28
C ARG A 354 -7.67 13.22 18.94
N ASN A 355 -7.79 14.45 18.44
CA ASN A 355 -8.36 14.73 17.12
C ASN A 355 -7.54 14.03 16.02
N TYR A 356 -6.22 14.14 16.07
CA TYR A 356 -5.33 13.47 15.12
C TYR A 356 -5.54 11.96 15.10
N PHE A 357 -5.53 11.28 16.26
CA PHE A 357 -5.73 9.83 16.32
C PHE A 357 -7.15 9.42 15.90
N ALA A 358 -8.17 10.22 16.23
CA ALA A 358 -9.53 10.01 15.72
C ALA A 358 -9.55 10.03 14.19
N TRP A 359 -8.90 11.03 13.59
CA TRP A 359 -8.78 11.14 12.15
C TRP A 359 -8.05 9.95 11.52
N ARG A 360 -6.91 9.53 12.08
CA ARG A 360 -6.16 8.36 11.56
C ARG A 360 -7.02 7.10 11.51
N ILE A 361 -7.87 6.89 12.52
CA ILE A 361 -8.82 5.76 12.56
C ILE A 361 -9.93 5.94 11.52
N ILE A 362 -10.53 7.13 11.44
CA ILE A 362 -11.63 7.42 10.51
C ILE A 362 -11.16 7.32 9.04
N ASP A 363 -10.03 7.92 8.67
CA ASP A 363 -9.53 7.88 7.28
C ASP A 363 -9.17 6.45 6.85
N SER A 364 -8.65 5.64 7.78
CA SER A 364 -8.31 4.25 7.51
C SER A 364 -9.52 3.33 7.36
N GLN A 365 -10.62 3.59 8.08
CA GLN A 365 -11.71 2.60 8.23
C GLN A 365 -13.06 3.10 7.70
N SER A 366 -13.27 4.39 7.43
CA SER A 366 -14.49 4.87 6.78
C SER A 366 -14.73 4.23 5.41
N LYS A 367 -13.64 3.85 4.72
CA LYS A 367 -13.67 3.22 3.38
C LYS A 367 -14.32 1.83 3.34
N ILE A 368 -14.41 1.13 4.48
CA ILE A 368 -15.08 -0.17 4.56
C ILE A 368 -16.59 -0.04 4.85
N LEU A 369 -17.06 1.18 5.13
CA LEU A 369 -18.48 1.46 5.38
C LEU A 369 -19.20 1.82 4.08
N GLU A 370 -20.54 1.78 4.11
CA GLU A 370 -21.38 2.18 2.99
C GLU A 370 -21.59 3.71 2.96
N THR A 371 -22.11 4.19 1.83
CA THR A 371 -22.79 5.50 1.77
C THR A 371 -23.85 5.56 2.89
N PRO A 372 -23.92 6.66 3.65
CA PRO A 372 -23.26 7.95 3.42
C PRO A 372 -21.91 8.15 4.11
N TYR A 373 -21.39 7.15 4.83
CA TYR A 373 -20.20 7.30 5.67
C TYR A 373 -18.88 7.26 4.90
N ASN A 374 -18.85 6.53 3.77
CA ASN A 374 -17.71 6.49 2.85
C ASN A 374 -17.82 7.60 1.79
N LEU A 375 -16.92 8.59 1.86
CA LEU A 375 -16.88 9.71 0.91
C LEU A 375 -16.18 9.38 -0.41
N ALA A 376 -15.38 8.31 -0.45
CA ALA A 376 -14.65 7.88 -1.63
C ALA A 376 -15.52 6.96 -2.52
N SER A 377 -16.81 7.28 -2.66
CA SER A 377 -17.80 6.46 -3.36
C SER A 377 -17.44 6.24 -4.84
N GLU A 378 -16.51 5.34 -5.10
CA GLU A 378 -16.27 4.77 -6.41
C GLU A 378 -17.45 3.89 -6.81
N THR A 379 -17.79 3.90 -8.09
CA THR A 379 -18.85 3.08 -8.71
C THR A 379 -18.47 1.59 -8.84
N THR A 380 -17.48 1.13 -8.06
CA THR A 380 -16.99 -0.24 -8.10
C THR A 380 -18.08 -1.19 -7.60
N GLU A 381 -18.37 -2.22 -8.41
CA GLU A 381 -19.33 -3.25 -8.02
C GLU A 381 -18.92 -3.89 -6.69
N ARG A 382 -19.84 -3.97 -5.72
CA ARG A 382 -19.58 -4.46 -4.36
C ARG A 382 -18.80 -5.77 -4.30
N TRP A 383 -19.10 -6.71 -5.21
CA TRP A 383 -18.43 -8.00 -5.24
C TRP A 383 -16.92 -7.88 -5.50
N LYS A 384 -16.47 -6.87 -6.25
CA LYS A 384 -15.05 -6.58 -6.49
C LYS A 384 -14.40 -6.10 -5.19
N THR A 385 -15.02 -5.13 -4.52
CA THR A 385 -14.59 -4.63 -3.20
C THR A 385 -14.48 -5.79 -2.19
N CYS A 386 -15.48 -6.65 -2.12
CA CYS A 386 -15.47 -7.79 -1.19
C CYS A 386 -14.41 -8.84 -1.55
N SER A 387 -14.18 -9.10 -2.85
CA SER A 387 -13.13 -10.01 -3.28
C SER A 387 -11.73 -9.45 -3.01
N GLN A 388 -11.54 -8.14 -3.20
CA GLN A 388 -10.30 -7.45 -2.83
C GLN A 388 -10.06 -7.51 -1.32
N ASN A 389 -11.09 -7.29 -0.51
CA ASN A 389 -10.99 -7.38 0.95
C ASN A 389 -10.58 -8.79 1.39
N VAL A 390 -11.20 -9.83 0.84
CA VAL A 390 -10.82 -11.23 1.13
C VAL A 390 -9.36 -11.50 0.77
N ALA A 391 -8.93 -11.09 -0.43
CA ALA A 391 -7.54 -11.27 -0.86
C ALA A 391 -6.54 -10.49 -0.01
N ALA A 392 -6.91 -9.29 0.47
CA ALA A 392 -6.04 -8.44 1.28
C ALA A 392 -5.92 -8.92 2.73
N GLN A 393 -7.02 -9.36 3.35
CA GLN A 393 -7.04 -9.73 4.77
C GLN A 393 -6.73 -11.21 5.01
N LEU A 394 -6.96 -12.07 4.01
CA LEU A 394 -6.68 -13.50 4.06
C LEU A 394 -5.77 -13.92 2.88
N PRO A 395 -4.58 -13.29 2.71
CA PRO A 395 -3.76 -13.47 1.52
C PRO A 395 -3.28 -14.91 1.34
N ASP A 396 -2.85 -15.58 2.41
CA ASP A 396 -2.36 -16.96 2.33
C ASP A 396 -3.48 -17.96 2.05
N ILE A 397 -4.64 -17.77 2.69
CA ILE A 397 -5.81 -18.64 2.47
C ILE A 397 -6.32 -18.47 1.04
N THR A 398 -6.50 -17.23 0.60
CA THR A 398 -6.97 -16.92 -0.75
C THR A 398 -5.96 -17.38 -1.80
N GLY A 399 -4.67 -17.09 -1.57
CA GLY A 399 -3.58 -17.44 -2.46
C GLY A 399 -3.42 -18.95 -2.63
N HIS A 400 -3.55 -19.74 -1.55
CA HIS A 400 -3.52 -21.19 -1.61
C HIS A 400 -4.58 -21.74 -2.59
N TYR A 401 -5.85 -21.44 -2.36
CA TYR A 401 -6.95 -21.95 -3.21
C TYR A 401 -6.95 -21.33 -4.61
N PHE A 402 -6.47 -20.09 -4.75
CA PHE A 402 -6.29 -19.46 -6.05
C PHE A 402 -5.24 -20.21 -6.89
N VAL A 403 -4.07 -20.48 -6.32
CA VAL A 403 -2.98 -21.20 -7.00
C VAL A 403 -3.40 -22.61 -7.38
N GLU A 404 -4.08 -23.35 -6.51
CA GLU A 404 -4.65 -24.67 -6.83
C GLU A 404 -5.58 -24.62 -8.06
N ARG A 405 -6.30 -23.51 -8.23
CA ARG A 405 -7.26 -23.34 -9.32
C ARG A 405 -6.61 -22.94 -10.65
N VAL A 406 -5.60 -22.07 -10.61
CA VAL A 406 -5.11 -21.38 -11.80
C VAL A 406 -3.70 -21.77 -12.26
N LEU A 407 -2.90 -22.38 -11.38
CA LEU A 407 -1.48 -22.63 -11.66
C LEU A 407 -1.19 -24.13 -11.77
N PRO A 408 -1.30 -24.71 -12.99
CA PRO A 408 -0.97 -26.12 -13.18
C PRO A 408 0.52 -26.37 -12.97
N GLU A 409 0.87 -27.59 -12.58
CA GLU A 409 2.25 -28.01 -12.32
C GLU A 409 3.17 -27.80 -13.53
N SER A 410 2.66 -28.04 -14.75
CA SER A 410 3.39 -27.82 -16.00
C SER A 410 3.89 -26.38 -16.16
N SER A 411 3.08 -25.38 -15.78
CA SER A 411 3.48 -23.98 -15.79
C SER A 411 4.63 -23.73 -14.81
N GLN A 412 4.58 -24.33 -13.61
CA GLN A 412 5.66 -24.19 -12.63
C GLN A 412 6.99 -24.74 -13.15
N THR A 413 6.96 -25.87 -13.84
CA THR A 413 8.16 -26.46 -14.46
C THR A 413 8.78 -25.53 -15.50
N VAL A 414 7.95 -24.97 -16.38
CA VAL A 414 8.39 -24.01 -17.41
C VAL A 414 9.01 -22.78 -16.76
N PHE A 415 8.31 -22.15 -15.80
CA PHE A 415 8.82 -20.95 -15.11
C PHE A 415 10.15 -21.22 -14.37
N ARG A 416 10.29 -22.37 -13.70
CA ARG A 416 11.55 -22.75 -13.04
C ARG A 416 12.68 -22.93 -14.05
N SER A 417 12.39 -23.48 -15.23
CA SER A 417 13.39 -23.57 -16.31
C SER A 417 13.80 -22.20 -16.82
N MET A 418 12.84 -21.30 -17.03
CA MET A 418 13.12 -19.92 -17.47
C MET A 418 14.02 -19.19 -16.46
N ILE A 419 13.72 -19.30 -15.16
CA ILE A 419 14.54 -18.71 -14.10
C ILE A 419 15.97 -19.25 -14.14
N LYS A 420 16.14 -20.57 -14.29
CA LYS A 420 17.48 -21.19 -14.42
C LYS A 420 18.23 -20.68 -15.64
N ASN A 421 17.55 -20.51 -16.78
CA ASN A 421 18.16 -20.01 -18.00
C ASN A 421 18.61 -18.55 -17.84
N VAL A 422 17.79 -17.71 -17.22
CA VAL A 422 18.15 -16.32 -16.90
C VAL A 422 19.36 -16.28 -15.96
N ILE A 423 19.33 -17.04 -14.86
CA ILE A 423 20.46 -17.12 -13.91
C ILE A 423 21.74 -17.59 -14.61
N SER A 424 21.65 -18.51 -15.56
CA SER A 424 22.81 -19.02 -16.29
C SER A 424 23.37 -18.03 -17.31
N ALA A 425 22.59 -17.03 -17.71
CA ALA A 425 23.01 -15.99 -18.65
C ALA A 425 23.67 -14.79 -17.95
N TYR A 426 23.42 -14.60 -16.65
CA TYR A 426 24.12 -13.65 -15.77
C TYR A 426 25.41 -14.25 -15.23
#